data_AF-A0A7X6VXX1-F1
#
_entry.id   AF-A0A7X6VXX1-F1
#
_cell.length_a   1.000
_cell.length_b   1.000
_cell.length_c   1.000
_cell.angle_alpha   90.00
_cell.angle_beta   90.00
_cell.angle_gamma   90.00
#
_symmetry.space_group_name_H-M   'P 1'
#
loop_
_entity.id
_entity.type
_entity.pdbx_description
1 polymer ?
#
loop_
_entity_poly.entity_id
_entity_poly.type
_entity_poly.pdbx_seq_one_letter_code
_entity_poly.pdbx_strand_id
1 'polypeptide(L)'
;MKSLKKGVLLTGLFTLAVLFFVLDPGKHILFPRCIFYSVLGWYCPGCGSQRAIHSLLHLNFGGVVRNNFLFLPALAAILYHYLHSVLNRWFGWQLPNIFYMKQTPWIIFAIV
;
A
#
# COMPACT_ATOMS: atom_id res chain seq x y z
N MET A 1 0.08 10.29 -26.78
CA MET A 1 0.96 10.20 -25.58
C MET A 1 0.28 9.75 -24.30
N LYS A 2 -0.89 10.31 -23.89
CA LYS A 2 -1.54 9.93 -22.61
C LYS A 2 -1.91 8.43 -22.52
N SER A 3 -2.39 7.83 -23.61
CA SER A 3 -2.74 6.39 -23.63
C SER A 3 -1.52 5.47 -23.55
N LEU A 4 -0.38 5.86 -24.16
CA LEU A 4 0.88 5.11 -24.07
C LEU A 4 1.41 5.07 -22.64
N LYS A 5 1.37 6.21 -21.92
CA LYS A 5 1.78 6.28 -20.50
C LYS A 5 0.91 5.39 -19.60
N LYS A 6 -0.40 5.35 -19.85
CA LYS A 6 -1.32 4.44 -19.12
C LYS A 6 -1.01 2.97 -19.40
N GLY A 7 -0.75 2.62 -20.66
CA GLY A 7 -0.36 1.26 -21.05
C GLY A 7 0.89 0.79 -20.31
N VAL A 8 1.97 1.57 -20.35
CA VAL A 8 3.23 1.27 -19.66
C VAL A 8 3.05 1.12 -18.15
N LEU A 9 2.23 1.99 -17.53
CA LEU A 9 1.95 1.92 -16.10
C LEU A 9 1.23 0.62 -15.73
N LEU A 10 0.20 0.24 -16.49
CA LEU A 10 -0.58 -0.97 -16.24
C LEU A 10 0.26 -2.23 -16.42
N THR A 11 1.08 -2.29 -17.49
CA THR A 11 2.00 -3.41 -17.70
C THR A 11 3.04 -3.51 -16.58
N GLY A 12 3.55 -2.38 -16.11
CA GLY A 12 4.50 -2.34 -14.99
C GLY A 12 3.87 -2.84 -13.68
N LEU A 13 2.68 -2.34 -13.34
CA LEU A 13 1.91 -2.78 -12.17
C LEU A 13 1.59 -4.27 -12.21
N PHE A 14 1.15 -4.78 -13.36
CA PHE A 14 0.86 -6.21 -13.54
C PHE A 14 2.12 -7.06 -13.34
N THR A 15 3.23 -6.66 -13.96
CA THR A 15 4.51 -7.37 -13.81
C THR A 15 4.97 -7.39 -12.35
N LEU A 16 4.86 -6.26 -11.65
CA LEU A 16 5.18 -6.18 -10.22
C LEU A 16 4.24 -7.06 -9.38
N ALA A 17 2.94 -7.05 -9.66
CA ALA A 17 1.99 -7.91 -8.95
C ALA A 17 2.33 -9.39 -9.13
N VAL A 18 2.64 -9.83 -10.37
CA VAL A 18 3.07 -11.21 -10.63
C VAL A 18 4.39 -11.52 -9.92
N LEU A 19 5.36 -10.61 -9.92
CA LEU A 19 6.63 -10.79 -9.22
C LEU A 19 6.42 -11.02 -7.71
N PHE A 20 5.61 -10.17 -7.07
CA PHE A 20 5.28 -10.29 -5.65
C PHE A 20 4.35 -11.46 -5.35
N PHE A 21 3.58 -11.95 -6.33
CA PHE A 21 2.74 -13.14 -6.18
C PHE A 21 3.62 -14.40 -6.20
N VAL A 22 4.53 -14.52 -7.16
CA VAL A 22 5.31 -15.76 -7.36
C VAL A 22 6.49 -15.87 -6.39
N LEU A 23 7.17 -14.75 -6.10
CA LEU A 23 8.38 -14.76 -5.28
C LEU A 23 8.11 -14.21 -3.88
N ASP A 24 8.43 -15.00 -2.85
CA ASP A 24 8.34 -14.60 -1.44
C ASP A 24 9.48 -13.61 -1.07
N PRO A 25 9.16 -12.34 -0.72
CA PRO A 25 10.17 -11.35 -0.35
C PRO A 25 10.99 -11.70 0.90
N GLY A 26 10.53 -12.64 1.71
CA GLY A 26 11.27 -13.16 2.86
C GLY A 26 12.34 -14.19 2.51
N LYS A 27 12.31 -14.77 1.31
CA LYS A 27 13.17 -15.91 0.92
C LYS A 27 14.12 -15.60 -0.24
N HIS A 28 13.85 -14.57 -1.02
CA HIS A 28 14.64 -14.25 -2.21
C HIS A 28 15.46 -12.96 -2.06
N ILE A 29 16.74 -13.02 -2.45
CA ILE A 29 17.67 -11.88 -2.42
C ILE A 29 17.30 -10.73 -3.36
N LEU A 30 16.44 -11.00 -4.36
CA LEU A 30 15.94 -10.01 -5.30
C LEU A 30 15.21 -8.84 -4.60
N PHE A 31 14.62 -9.11 -3.43
CA PHE A 31 13.93 -8.09 -2.66
C PHE A 31 14.91 -7.42 -1.69
N PRO A 32 15.17 -6.11 -1.83
CA PRO A 32 16.12 -5.43 -0.98
C PRO A 32 15.62 -5.39 0.47
N ARG A 33 16.55 -5.58 1.41
CA ARG A 33 16.26 -5.39 2.84
C ARG A 33 15.88 -3.94 3.11
N CYS A 34 15.08 -3.73 4.15
CA CYS A 34 14.72 -2.38 4.60
C CYS A 34 15.99 -1.63 5.03
N ILE A 35 16.31 -0.54 4.35
CA ILE A 35 17.51 0.27 4.64
C ILE A 35 17.42 0.86 6.05
N PHE A 36 16.24 1.34 6.45
CA PHE A 36 16.02 1.90 7.79
C PHE A 36 16.40 0.90 8.89
N TYR A 37 15.88 -0.32 8.81
CA TYR A 37 16.24 -1.38 9.75
C TYR A 37 17.71 -1.80 9.62
N SER A 38 18.26 -1.85 8.40
CA SER A 38 19.64 -2.29 8.16
C SER A 38 20.67 -1.28 8.69
N VAL A 39 20.34 0.00 8.73
CA VAL A 39 21.22 1.08 9.18
C VAL A 39 21.00 1.39 10.66
N LEU A 40 19.74 1.50 11.10
CA LEU A 40 19.39 1.94 12.45
C LEU A 40 19.06 0.80 13.41
N GLY A 41 18.80 -0.42 12.92
CA GLY A 41 18.34 -1.55 13.73
C GLY A 41 16.91 -1.42 14.25
N TRP A 42 16.20 -0.34 13.91
CA TRP A 42 14.84 -0.05 14.39
C TRP A 42 13.79 -0.39 13.33
N TYR A 43 12.63 -0.83 13.78
CA TYR A 43 11.48 -1.06 12.91
C TYR A 43 10.73 0.25 12.71
N CYS A 44 10.53 0.66 11.45
CA CYS A 44 9.65 1.76 11.09
C CYS A 44 8.25 1.24 10.75
N PRO A 45 7.21 2.10 10.73
CA PRO A 45 5.84 1.69 10.40
C PRO A 45 5.66 1.10 8.98
N GLY A 46 6.65 1.26 8.09
CA GLY A 46 6.70 0.63 6.77
C GLY A 46 7.42 -0.72 6.71
N CYS A 47 8.05 -1.18 7.80
CA CYS A 47 8.78 -2.45 7.80
C CYS A 47 7.84 -3.63 7.54
N GLY A 48 8.27 -4.55 6.67
CA GLY A 48 7.49 -5.76 6.34
C GLY A 48 6.43 -5.59 5.25
N SER A 49 6.23 -4.39 4.70
CA SER A 49 5.24 -4.12 3.64
C SER A 49 5.40 -5.01 2.40
N GLN A 50 6.63 -5.37 2.01
CA GLN A 50 6.85 -6.28 0.88
C GLN A 50 6.22 -7.66 1.13
N ARG A 51 6.44 -8.25 2.31
CA ARG A 51 5.84 -9.53 2.70
C ARG A 51 4.33 -9.40 2.94
N ALA A 52 3.88 -8.23 3.39
CA ALA A 52 2.46 -7.93 3.52
C ALA A 52 1.78 -7.92 2.14
N ILE A 53 2.40 -7.34 1.10
CA ILE A 53 1.90 -7.39 -0.29
C ILE A 53 1.82 -8.84 -0.78
N HIS A 54 2.87 -9.63 -0.61
CA HIS A 54 2.86 -11.06 -0.96
C HIS A 54 1.71 -11.82 -0.26
N SER A 55 1.51 -11.57 1.03
CA SER A 55 0.41 -12.17 1.80
C SER A 55 -0.97 -11.72 1.29
N LEU A 56 -1.13 -10.43 0.98
CA LEU A 56 -2.38 -9.89 0.45
C LEU A 56 -2.73 -10.48 -0.91
N LEU A 57 -1.74 -10.64 -1.79
CA LEU A 57 -1.89 -11.24 -3.10
C LEU A 57 -2.36 -12.71 -3.04
N HIS A 58 -2.11 -13.40 -1.92
CA HIS A 58 -2.63 -14.74 -1.62
C HIS A 58 -3.89 -14.74 -0.75
N LEU A 59 -4.53 -13.57 -0.55
CA LEU A 59 -5.71 -13.41 0.31
C LEU A 59 -5.47 -13.83 1.78
N ASN A 60 -4.21 -13.88 2.22
CA ASN A 60 -3.82 -14.23 3.59
C ASN A 60 -3.76 -12.98 4.47
N PHE A 61 -4.92 -12.50 4.92
CA PHE A 61 -5.02 -11.32 5.78
C PHE A 61 -4.27 -11.45 7.11
N GLY A 62 -4.26 -12.64 7.72
CA GLY A 62 -3.47 -12.90 8.92
C GLY A 62 -1.96 -12.69 8.67
N GLY A 63 -1.48 -13.12 7.50
CA GLY A 63 -0.12 -12.87 7.02
C GLY A 63 0.15 -11.38 6.76
N VAL A 64 -0.81 -10.63 6.22
CA VAL A 64 -0.68 -9.18 6.04
C VAL A 64 -0.45 -8.50 7.39
N VAL A 65 -1.33 -8.73 8.35
CA VAL A 65 -1.29 -8.11 9.68
C VAL A 65 -0.02 -8.53 10.44
N ARG A 66 0.37 -9.80 10.36
CA ARG A 66 1.61 -10.31 11.00
C ARG A 66 2.86 -9.66 10.41
N ASN A 67 2.87 -9.35 9.12
CA ASN A 67 4.03 -8.75 8.46
C ASN A 67 4.08 -7.23 8.61
N ASN A 68 2.93 -6.55 8.50
CA ASN A 68 2.78 -5.13 8.78
C ASN A 68 1.33 -4.81 9.14
N PHE A 69 1.08 -4.52 10.42
CA PHE A 69 -0.24 -4.17 10.95
C PHE A 69 -0.84 -2.93 10.28
N LEU A 70 -0.03 -1.91 10.01
CA LEU A 70 -0.47 -0.63 9.43
C LEU A 70 -0.75 -0.72 7.92
N PHE A 71 -0.43 -1.83 7.27
CA PHE A 71 -0.61 -2.00 5.83
C PHE A 71 -2.08 -1.92 5.41
N LEU A 72 -2.99 -2.60 6.12
CA LEU A 72 -4.41 -2.61 5.78
C LEU A 72 -5.07 -1.23 5.98
N PRO A 73 -4.88 -0.52 7.12
CA PRO A 73 -5.37 0.85 7.26
C PRO A 73 -4.83 1.80 6.20
N ALA A 74 -3.52 1.71 5.89
CA ALA A 74 -2.90 2.55 4.86
C ALA A 74 -3.51 2.27 3.47
N LEU A 75 -3.68 1.00 3.12
CA LEU A 75 -4.31 0.59 1.86
C LEU A 75 -5.76 1.09 1.78
N ALA A 76 -6.54 0.94 2.84
CA ALA A 76 -7.92 1.41 2.90
C ALA A 76 -8.01 2.94 2.74
N ALA A 77 -7.12 3.69 3.39
CA ALA A 77 -7.07 5.14 3.27
C ALA A 77 -6.73 5.57 1.84
N ILE A 78 -5.73 4.94 1.21
CA ILE A 78 -5.36 5.21 -0.19
C ILE A 78 -6.53 4.88 -1.13
N LEU A 79 -7.18 3.72 -0.97
CA LEU A 79 -8.34 3.33 -1.77
C LEU A 79 -9.47 4.34 -1.62
N TYR A 80 -9.78 4.75 -0.39
CA TYR A 80 -10.78 5.79 -0.13
C TYR A 80 -10.46 7.10 -0.86
N HIS A 81 -9.21 7.56 -0.82
CA HIS A 81 -8.81 8.79 -1.49
C HIS A 81 -9.10 8.77 -2.99
N TYR A 82 -8.86 7.65 -3.68
CA TYR A 82 -9.17 7.55 -5.10
C TYR A 82 -10.64 7.28 -5.38
N LEU A 83 -11.31 6.50 -4.52
CA LEU A 83 -12.70 6.07 -4.73
C LEU A 83 -13.74 7.12 -4.33
N HIS A 84 -13.50 7.99 -3.34
CA HIS A 84 -14.54 8.91 -2.83
C HIS A 84 -15.16 9.76 -3.94
N SER A 85 -14.36 10.26 -4.88
CA SER A 85 -14.84 11.07 -6.00
C SER A 85 -15.71 10.29 -6.98
N VAL A 86 -15.38 9.01 -7.20
CA VAL A 86 -16.15 8.09 -8.05
C VAL A 86 -17.44 7.69 -7.36
N LEU A 87 -17.36 7.35 -6.07
CA LEU A 87 -18.50 6.99 -5.24
C LEU A 87 -19.51 8.14 -5.14
N ASN A 88 -19.04 9.37 -4.93
CA ASN A 88 -19.89 10.56 -4.92
C ASN A 88 -20.60 10.77 -6.28
N ARG A 89 -19.91 10.49 -7.39
CA ARG A 89 -20.48 10.61 -8.74
C ARG A 89 -21.50 9.52 -9.06
N TRP A 90 -21.24 8.28 -8.66
CA TRP A 90 -22.06 7.13 -9.04
C TRP A 90 -23.23 6.90 -8.08
N PHE A 91 -22.98 7.04 -6.77
CA PHE A 91 -23.98 6.78 -5.73
C PHE A 91 -24.62 8.05 -5.16
N GLY A 92 -24.21 9.24 -5.63
CA GLY A 92 -24.71 10.52 -5.13
C GLY A 92 -24.29 10.82 -3.67
N TRP A 93 -23.28 10.13 -3.16
CA TRP A 93 -22.76 10.36 -1.82
C TRP A 93 -22.04 11.70 -1.68
N GLN A 94 -21.90 12.17 -0.45
CA GLN A 94 -21.16 13.39 -0.09
C GLN A 94 -19.96 13.04 0.81
N LEU A 95 -19.15 12.08 0.37
CA LEU A 95 -17.96 11.69 1.12
C LEU A 95 -16.92 12.84 1.10
N PRO A 96 -16.40 13.24 2.28
CA PRO A 96 -15.40 14.30 2.38
C PRO A 96 -14.01 13.83 1.93
N ASN A 97 -13.13 14.74 1.55
CA ASN A 97 -11.75 14.37 1.27
C ASN A 97 -10.93 14.34 2.57
N ILE A 98 -10.87 13.18 3.24
CA ILE A 98 -10.22 12.99 4.55
C ILE A 98 -8.76 13.51 4.55
N PHE A 99 -8.02 13.35 3.46
CA PHE A 99 -6.61 13.78 3.38
C PHE A 99 -6.42 15.31 3.40
N TYR A 100 -7.46 16.08 3.13
CA TYR A 100 -7.42 17.55 3.11
C TYR A 100 -7.98 18.19 4.38
N MET A 101 -8.34 17.40 5.39
CA MET A 101 -8.79 17.92 6.69
C MET A 101 -7.59 18.38 7.52
N LYS A 102 -7.75 19.49 8.26
CA LYS A 102 -6.70 20.11 9.09
C LYS A 102 -6.12 19.13 10.14
N GLN A 103 -6.94 18.20 10.63
CA GLN A 103 -6.54 17.24 11.66
C GLN A 103 -5.75 16.04 11.11
N THR A 104 -5.86 15.74 9.82
CA THR A 104 -5.32 14.50 9.24
C THR A 104 -3.81 14.36 9.38
N PRO A 105 -2.98 15.40 9.17
CA PRO A 105 -1.54 15.30 9.40
C PRO A 105 -1.18 14.95 10.84
N TRP A 106 -1.91 15.51 11.82
CA TRP A 106 -1.69 15.23 13.25
C TRP A 106 -2.08 13.80 13.61
N ILE A 107 -3.17 13.29 13.04
CA ILE A 107 -3.60 11.89 13.24
C ILE A 107 -2.58 10.93 12.64
N ILE A 108 -2.09 11.19 11.42
CA ILE A 108 -1.07 10.36 10.78
C ILE A 108 0.21 10.35 11.63
N PHE A 109 0.66 11.51 12.10
CA PHE A 109 1.84 11.61 12.96
C PHE A 109 1.69 10.93 14.32
N ALA A 110 0.46 10.87 14.87
CA ALA A 110 0.21 10.14 16.10
C ALA A 110 0.22 8.60 15.91
N ILE A 111 -0.10 8.13 14.70
CA ILE A 111 -0.17 6.70 14.36
C ILE A 111 1.19 6.12 13.94
N VAL A 112 2.02 6.94 13.28
CA VAL A 112 3.30 6.59 12.63
C VAL A 112 4.47 6.97 13.51
#